data_AF-A0A446C923-F1
#
_entry.id   AF-A0A446C923-F1
#
_cell.length_a   1.000
_cell.length_b   1.000
_cell.length_c   1.000
_cell.angle_alpha   90.00
_cell.angle_beta   90.00
_cell.angle_gamma   90.00
#
_symmetry.space_group_name_H-M   'P 1'
#
loop_
_entity.id
_entity.type
_entity.pdbx_description
1 polymer ?
#
loop_
_entity_poly.entity_id
_entity_poly.type
_entity_poly.pdbx_seq_one_letter_code
_entity_poly.pdbx_strand_id
1 'polypeptide(L)'
;MQKVEISTPLPRQTALMRSTPLTRKTPMPKGSTPLSRSPIKRRAPKKRAGHEPKYLAACRGECCYLNFAGCKSYEGDPTVVPAHQNEGKGMGLKVPDRFSVPACHFCHALYDQSGIDRDIKRATWEWAYNCWLPVRASKLQEAA
;
A
#
# COMPACT_ATOMS: atom_id res chain seq x y z
N MET A 1 17.46 -38.91 31.50
CA MET A 1 18.52 -38.00 30.99
C MET A 1 18.53 -38.08 29.47
N GLN A 2 17.71 -37.24 28.81
CA GLN A 2 17.66 -37.18 27.34
C GLN A 2 18.76 -36.22 26.86
N LYS A 3 19.63 -36.70 25.96
CA LYS A 3 20.70 -35.90 25.35
C LYS A 3 20.09 -35.00 24.28
N VAL A 4 20.30 -33.70 24.40
CA VAL A 4 19.94 -32.70 23.38
C VAL A 4 21.08 -32.66 22.36
N GLU A 5 20.82 -33.05 21.13
CA GLU A 5 21.77 -32.91 20.02
C GLU A 5 21.69 -31.47 19.48
N ILE A 6 22.81 -30.75 19.58
CA ILE A 6 22.92 -29.36 19.10
C ILE A 6 23.28 -29.42 17.61
N SER A 7 22.37 -28.97 16.75
CA SER A 7 22.61 -28.91 15.30
C SER A 7 23.66 -27.85 14.97
N THR A 8 24.66 -28.23 14.18
CA THR A 8 25.72 -27.36 13.68
C THR A 8 25.14 -26.24 12.79
N PRO A 9 25.57 -24.96 12.92
CA PRO A 9 25.08 -23.91 12.04
C PRO A 9 25.68 -24.02 10.63
N LEU A 10 24.84 -23.80 9.62
CA LEU A 10 25.24 -23.77 8.20
C LEU A 10 26.23 -22.64 7.93
N PRO A 11 27.25 -22.86 7.06
CA PRO A 11 28.22 -21.82 6.73
C PRO A 11 27.56 -20.69 5.91
N ARG A 12 27.86 -19.46 6.29
CA ARG A 12 27.41 -18.22 5.63
C ARG A 12 27.98 -18.15 4.21
N GLN A 13 27.11 -18.08 3.20
CA GLN A 13 27.53 -17.86 1.80
C GLN A 13 28.38 -16.60 1.71
N THR A 14 29.60 -16.76 1.22
CA THR A 14 30.52 -15.66 0.92
C THR A 14 29.99 -14.87 -0.27
N ALA A 15 30.11 -13.55 -0.20
CA ALA A 15 29.74 -12.66 -1.28
C ALA A 15 30.52 -13.01 -2.56
N LEU A 16 29.82 -13.10 -3.70
CA LEU A 16 30.41 -13.24 -5.03
C LEU A 16 31.33 -12.04 -5.30
N MET A 17 32.63 -12.21 -5.04
CA MET A 17 33.67 -11.26 -5.41
C MET A 17 34.02 -11.46 -6.89
N ARG A 18 33.82 -10.41 -7.69
CA ARG A 18 34.13 -10.42 -9.12
C ARG A 18 35.63 -10.21 -9.31
N SER A 19 36.29 -11.14 -9.99
CA SER A 19 37.75 -11.20 -10.10
C SER A 19 38.37 -10.28 -11.17
N THR A 20 37.58 -9.64 -12.05
CA THR A 20 38.11 -8.81 -13.13
C THR A 20 37.39 -7.46 -13.29
N PRO A 21 38.13 -6.36 -13.52
CA PRO A 21 37.55 -5.06 -13.85
C PRO A 21 36.94 -5.08 -15.27
N LEU A 22 35.80 -4.40 -15.45
CA LEU A 22 35.21 -4.19 -16.77
C LEU A 22 36.08 -3.20 -17.56
N THR A 23 36.89 -3.70 -18.48
CA THR A 23 37.64 -2.86 -19.42
C THR A 23 36.84 -2.69 -20.71
N ARG A 24 36.50 -1.45 -21.06
CA ARG A 24 35.79 -1.13 -22.30
C ARG A 24 36.79 -1.06 -23.45
N LYS A 25 36.58 -1.85 -24.51
CA LYS A 25 37.53 -1.98 -25.63
C LYS A 25 37.51 -0.81 -26.64
N THR A 26 36.48 0.03 -26.66
CA THR A 26 36.36 1.15 -27.61
C THR A 26 35.93 2.45 -26.93
N PRO A 27 36.63 3.59 -27.17
CA PRO A 27 36.19 4.91 -26.74
C PRO A 27 34.87 5.28 -27.41
N MET A 28 33.96 5.93 -26.68
CA MET A 28 32.77 6.51 -27.30
C MET A 28 33.18 7.64 -28.25
N PRO A 29 32.64 7.71 -29.48
CA PRO A 29 32.87 8.85 -30.35
C PRO A 29 32.37 10.14 -29.67
N LYS A 30 33.26 11.13 -29.51
CA LYS A 30 32.94 12.48 -29.04
C LYS A 30 32.27 13.24 -30.20
N GLY A 31 30.98 13.03 -30.36
CA GLY A 31 30.22 13.62 -31.45
C GLY A 31 28.78 13.18 -31.44
N SER A 32 28.05 13.48 -30.36
CA SER A 32 26.60 13.42 -30.37
C SER A 32 26.10 14.84 -30.23
N THR A 33 25.38 15.34 -31.24
CA THR A 33 24.49 16.50 -31.09
C THR A 33 23.79 16.42 -29.73
N PRO A 34 23.78 17.50 -28.93
CA PRO A 34 23.12 17.46 -27.63
C PRO A 34 21.66 17.04 -27.86
N LEU A 35 21.23 15.98 -27.16
CA LEU A 35 19.82 15.56 -27.19
C LEU A 35 18.98 16.77 -26.78
N SER A 36 18.24 17.33 -27.73
CA SER A 36 17.30 18.41 -27.46
C SER A 36 16.27 17.89 -26.47
N ARG A 37 16.29 18.40 -25.24
CA ARG A 37 15.36 18.01 -24.19
C ARG A 37 13.98 18.55 -24.53
N SER A 38 13.21 17.79 -25.28
CA SER A 38 11.77 18.03 -25.37
C SER A 38 11.13 17.82 -24.00
N PRO A 39 10.21 18.70 -23.56
CA PRO A 39 9.47 18.48 -22.33
C PRO A 39 8.76 17.12 -22.37
N ILE A 40 8.95 16.29 -21.34
CA ILE A 40 8.22 15.03 -21.20
C ILE A 40 6.74 15.39 -20.98
N LYS A 41 5.93 15.23 -22.02
CA LYS A 41 4.47 15.39 -21.93
C LYS A 41 3.92 14.24 -21.08
N ARG A 42 3.50 14.54 -19.85
CA ARG A 42 2.80 13.56 -18.99
C ARG A 42 1.43 13.28 -19.61
N ARG A 43 1.16 12.01 -19.91
CA ARG A 43 -0.17 11.56 -20.35
C ARG A 43 -1.05 11.35 -19.12
N ALA A 44 -2.36 11.59 -19.27
CA ALA A 44 -3.32 11.23 -18.24
C ALA A 44 -3.26 9.72 -17.96
N PRO A 45 -3.37 9.27 -16.69
CA PRO A 45 -3.40 7.86 -16.35
C PRO A 45 -4.54 7.13 -17.07
N LYS A 46 -4.28 5.92 -17.57
CA LYS A 46 -5.31 5.07 -18.17
C LYS A 46 -6.36 4.72 -17.10
N LYS A 47 -7.64 4.97 -17.39
CA LYS A 47 -8.78 4.54 -16.55
C LYS A 47 -8.75 3.01 -16.43
N ARG A 48 -8.88 2.49 -15.21
CA ARG A 48 -8.88 1.05 -14.91
C ARG A 48 -10.22 0.70 -14.26
N ALA A 49 -10.72 -0.50 -14.52
CA ALA A 49 -11.91 -1.00 -13.82
C ALA A 49 -11.67 -0.98 -12.31
N GLY A 50 -12.66 -0.51 -11.54
CA GLY A 50 -12.58 -0.39 -10.08
C GLY A 50 -11.77 0.80 -9.55
N HIS A 51 -11.14 1.62 -10.42
CA HIS A 51 -10.48 2.86 -9.99
C HIS A 51 -11.44 4.06 -10.14
N GLU A 52 -12.05 4.44 -9.02
CA GLU A 52 -13.12 5.41 -8.90
C GLU A 52 -12.75 6.47 -7.85
N PRO A 53 -12.13 7.59 -8.27
CA PRO A 53 -11.57 8.61 -7.37
C PRO A 53 -12.58 9.22 -6.39
N LYS A 54 -13.89 9.16 -6.70
CA LYS A 54 -14.97 9.65 -5.83
C LYS A 54 -14.97 8.95 -4.46
N TYR A 55 -14.73 7.64 -4.41
CA TYR A 55 -14.70 6.88 -3.16
C TYR A 55 -13.48 7.26 -2.31
N LEU A 56 -12.32 7.42 -2.95
CA LEU A 56 -11.09 7.85 -2.29
C LEU A 56 -11.20 9.29 -1.77
N ALA A 57 -11.87 10.17 -2.52
CA ALA A 57 -12.11 11.54 -2.11
C ALA A 57 -13.08 11.64 -0.93
N ALA A 58 -14.08 10.74 -0.85
CA ALA A 58 -15.05 10.71 0.24
C ALA A 58 -14.39 10.47 1.61
N CYS A 59 -13.28 9.73 1.67
CA CYS A 59 -12.54 9.49 2.91
C CYS A 59 -11.78 10.73 3.43
N ARG A 60 -11.60 11.78 2.62
CA ARG A 60 -10.86 12.98 3.06
C ARG A 60 -11.70 13.80 4.03
N GLY A 61 -11.07 14.24 5.11
CA GLY A 61 -11.69 15.06 6.15
C GLY A 61 -12.51 14.28 7.19
N GLU A 62 -12.67 12.97 7.01
CA GLU A 62 -13.34 12.09 7.98
C GLU A 62 -12.43 11.75 9.16
N CYS A 63 -13.02 11.28 10.26
CA CYS A 63 -12.29 10.58 11.32
C CYS A 63 -11.94 9.13 10.93
N CYS A 64 -11.08 8.46 11.69
CA CYS A 64 -10.72 7.05 11.45
C CYS A 64 -11.84 6.08 11.84
N TYR A 65 -12.26 5.22 10.91
CA TYR A 65 -13.27 4.20 11.14
C TYR A 65 -12.69 2.83 11.58
N LEU A 66 -11.40 2.55 11.32
CA LEU A 66 -10.79 1.29 11.78
C LEU A 66 -10.67 1.22 13.31
N ASN A 67 -10.48 2.37 13.95
CA ASN A 67 -10.53 2.57 15.41
C ASN A 67 -9.87 1.48 16.27
N PHE A 68 -8.68 1.00 15.88
CA PHE A 68 -7.91 0.08 16.71
C PHE A 68 -7.54 0.71 18.06
N ALA A 69 -7.29 -0.12 19.07
CA ALA A 69 -6.81 0.36 20.37
C ALA A 69 -5.58 1.27 20.21
N GLY A 70 -5.66 2.48 20.78
CA GLY A 70 -4.63 3.51 20.61
C GLY A 70 -4.88 4.47 19.43
N CYS A 71 -6.00 4.33 18.71
CA CYS A 71 -6.45 5.34 17.75
C CYS A 71 -6.63 6.70 18.45
N LYS A 72 -6.09 7.75 17.84
CA LYS A 72 -6.18 9.15 18.30
C LYS A 72 -6.75 10.07 17.22
N SER A 73 -7.49 9.50 16.27
CA SER A 73 -8.06 10.26 15.17
C SER A 73 -9.20 11.15 15.67
N TYR A 74 -9.39 12.27 14.99
CA TYR A 74 -10.40 13.28 15.27
C TYR A 74 -11.02 13.74 13.94
N GLU A 75 -12.12 14.50 14.02
CA GLU A 75 -12.78 15.04 12.82
C GLU A 75 -11.82 15.96 12.05
N GLY A 76 -11.64 15.72 10.75
CA GLY A 76 -10.67 16.46 9.95
C GLY A 76 -9.19 16.10 10.19
N ASP A 77 -8.89 14.97 10.83
CA ASP A 77 -7.52 14.48 11.00
C ASP A 77 -6.81 14.35 9.63
N PRO A 78 -5.72 15.10 9.38
CA PRO A 78 -5.07 15.15 8.07
C PRO A 78 -4.33 13.85 7.74
N THR A 79 -4.16 12.95 8.71
CA THR A 79 -3.53 11.64 8.51
C THR A 79 -4.51 10.60 7.97
N VAL A 80 -5.80 10.91 7.94
CA VAL A 80 -6.84 10.00 7.46
C VAL A 80 -6.76 9.83 5.95
N VAL A 81 -6.55 8.59 5.53
CA VAL A 81 -6.43 8.17 4.13
C VAL A 81 -7.31 6.95 3.87
N PRO A 82 -7.72 6.68 2.62
CA PRO A 82 -8.51 5.50 2.30
C PRO A 82 -7.69 4.20 2.48
N ALA A 83 -8.13 3.34 3.40
CA ALA A 83 -7.63 1.98 3.57
C ALA A 83 -8.48 0.99 2.77
N HIS A 84 -7.92 0.37 1.73
CA HIS A 84 -8.60 -0.67 0.96
C HIS A 84 -8.71 -1.98 1.75
N GLN A 85 -9.77 -2.75 1.49
CA GLN A 85 -9.92 -4.11 2.02
C GLN A 85 -8.67 -4.94 1.75
N ASN A 86 -8.18 -5.65 2.77
CA ASN A 86 -7.00 -6.50 2.60
C ASN A 86 -7.33 -7.86 1.96
N GLU A 87 -8.60 -8.27 2.04
CA GLU A 87 -9.04 -9.59 1.62
C GLU A 87 -9.44 -9.68 0.15
N GLY A 88 -9.51 -10.91 -0.36
CA GLY A 88 -10.03 -11.18 -1.71
C GLY A 88 -9.12 -10.75 -2.85
N LYS A 89 -7.92 -10.23 -2.57
CA LYS A 89 -6.93 -9.86 -3.59
C LYS A 89 -5.83 -10.92 -3.74
N GLY A 90 -5.64 -11.39 -4.97
CA GLY A 90 -4.44 -12.13 -5.36
C GLY A 90 -3.23 -11.19 -5.49
N MET A 91 -2.02 -11.75 -5.57
CA MET A 91 -0.79 -10.98 -5.76
C MET A 91 -0.89 -10.13 -7.03
N GLY A 92 -0.74 -8.80 -6.90
CA GLY A 92 -0.82 -7.86 -8.02
C GLY A 92 -2.23 -7.36 -8.39
N LEU A 93 -3.28 -7.82 -7.70
CA LEU A 93 -4.64 -7.36 -7.91
C LEU A 93 -5.00 -6.23 -6.94
N LYS A 94 -5.57 -5.13 -7.45
CA LYS A 94 -6.08 -4.03 -6.63
C LYS A 94 -7.57 -4.25 -6.38
N VAL A 95 -7.98 -4.11 -5.13
CA VAL A 95 -9.39 -4.10 -4.74
C VAL A 95 -10.03 -2.81 -5.29
N PRO A 96 -11.28 -2.85 -5.78
CA PRO A 96 -12.01 -1.66 -6.21
C PRO A 96 -12.07 -0.57 -5.12
N ASP A 97 -12.01 0.70 -5.52
CA ASP A 97 -12.01 1.84 -4.60
C ASP A 97 -13.29 1.95 -3.76
N ARG A 98 -14.41 1.35 -4.20
CA ARG A 98 -15.64 1.24 -3.39
C ARG A 98 -15.47 0.41 -2.10
N PHE A 99 -14.37 -0.34 -1.98
CA PHE A 99 -14.03 -1.09 -0.78
C PHE A 99 -12.87 -0.42 -0.05
N SER A 100 -13.06 0.86 0.29
CA SER A 100 -12.17 1.62 1.14
C SER A 100 -12.92 2.20 2.34
N VAL A 101 -12.21 2.30 3.47
CA VAL A 101 -12.67 2.99 4.69
C VAL A 101 -11.69 4.11 5.06
N PRO A 102 -12.14 5.21 5.70
CA PRO A 102 -11.22 6.22 6.22
C PRO A 102 -10.40 5.65 7.39
N ALA A 103 -9.07 5.78 7.33
CA ALA A 103 -8.18 5.31 8.39
C ALA A 103 -7.04 6.31 8.65
N CYS A 104 -6.81 6.67 9.91
CA CYS A 104 -5.64 7.45 10.30
C CYS A 104 -4.35 6.67 10.10
N HIS A 105 -3.21 7.37 10.05
CA HIS A 105 -1.91 6.77 9.79
C HIS A 105 -1.58 5.56 10.69
N PHE A 106 -1.85 5.66 12.00
CA PHE A 106 -1.61 4.59 12.96
C PHE A 106 -2.44 3.33 12.64
N CYS A 107 -3.76 3.48 12.51
CA CYS A 107 -4.64 2.35 12.24
C CYS A 107 -4.37 1.75 10.85
N HIS A 108 -4.07 2.59 9.87
CA HIS A 108 -3.75 2.16 8.52
C HIS A 108 -2.48 1.30 8.49
N ALA A 109 -1.41 1.73 9.14
CA ALA A 109 -0.17 0.95 9.24
C ALA A 109 -0.39 -0.36 10.01
N LEU A 110 -1.13 -0.31 11.12
CA LEU A 110 -1.46 -1.48 11.92
C LEU A 110 -2.27 -2.51 11.12
N TYR A 111 -3.28 -2.06 10.36
CA TYR A 111 -4.08 -2.93 9.50
C TYR A 111 -3.25 -3.60 8.40
N ASP A 112 -2.49 -2.80 7.65
CA ASP A 112 -1.76 -3.28 6.47
C ASP A 112 -0.54 -4.13 6.81
N GLN A 113 0.22 -3.75 7.84
CA GLN A 113 1.61 -4.21 8.00
C GLN A 113 1.86 -5.09 9.22
N SER A 114 0.92 -5.16 10.18
CA SER A 114 1.12 -5.94 11.41
C SER A 114 0.89 -7.44 11.23
N GLY A 115 1.33 -8.21 12.23
CA GLY A 115 1.00 -9.63 12.40
C GLY A 115 -0.31 -9.90 13.15
N ILE A 116 -1.23 -8.93 13.26
CA ILE A 116 -2.56 -9.18 13.84
C ILE A 116 -3.23 -10.33 13.07
N ASP A 117 -3.92 -11.18 13.82
CA ASP A 117 -4.67 -12.30 13.27
C ASP A 117 -5.59 -11.87 12.11
N ARG A 118 -5.68 -12.72 11.08
CA ARG A 118 -6.39 -12.37 9.84
C ARG A 118 -7.88 -12.19 10.08
N ASP A 119 -8.49 -13.01 10.94
CA ASP A 119 -9.92 -12.93 11.23
C ASP A 119 -10.23 -11.67 12.03
N ILE A 120 -9.33 -11.24 12.90
CA ILE A 120 -9.44 -9.94 13.58
C ILE A 120 -9.37 -8.80 12.55
N LYS A 121 -8.41 -8.81 11.63
CA LYS A 121 -8.32 -7.79 10.57
C LYS A 121 -9.59 -7.76 9.70
N ARG A 122 -10.12 -8.93 9.33
CA ARG A 122 -11.38 -9.08 8.59
C ARG A 122 -12.52 -8.42 9.35
N ALA A 123 -12.74 -8.83 10.60
CA ALA A 123 -13.84 -8.36 11.42
C ALA A 123 -13.76 -6.86 11.69
N THR A 124 -12.56 -6.33 12.00
CA THR A 124 -12.38 -4.89 12.20
C THR A 124 -12.68 -4.09 10.94
N TRP A 125 -12.21 -4.56 9.78
CA TRP A 125 -12.47 -3.86 8.52
C TRP A 125 -13.95 -3.94 8.13
N GLU A 126 -14.59 -5.09 8.30
CA GLU A 126 -16.02 -5.27 8.03
C GLU A 126 -16.90 -4.37 8.92
N TRP A 127 -16.60 -4.32 10.21
CA TRP A 127 -17.26 -3.40 11.14
C TRP A 127 -17.07 -1.94 10.70
N ALA A 128 -15.83 -1.53 10.41
CA ALA A 128 -15.52 -0.18 9.95
C ALA A 128 -16.24 0.16 8.65
N TYR A 129 -16.31 -0.79 7.70
CA TYR A 129 -17.00 -0.63 6.44
C TYR A 129 -18.49 -0.42 6.65
N ASN A 130 -19.13 -1.25 7.48
CA ASN A 130 -20.56 -1.13 7.78
C ASN A 130 -20.91 0.19 8.48
N CYS A 131 -20.06 0.68 9.38
CA CYS A 131 -20.22 2.01 9.97
C CYS A 131 -20.04 3.14 8.94
N TRP A 132 -19.10 2.97 8.01
CA TRP A 132 -18.78 3.96 6.97
C TRP A 132 -19.83 4.02 5.86
N LEU A 133 -20.46 2.90 5.50
CA LEU A 133 -21.43 2.79 4.40
C LEU A 133 -22.51 3.89 4.40
N PRO A 134 -23.27 4.13 5.48
CA PRO A 134 -24.32 5.16 5.47
C PRO A 134 -23.77 6.58 5.35
N VAL A 135 -22.60 6.86 5.94
CA VAL A 135 -21.95 8.17 5.86
C VAL A 135 -21.45 8.41 4.44
N ARG A 136 -20.81 7.41 3.84
CA ARG A 136 -20.37 7.45 2.45
C ARG A 136 -21.53 7.64 1.48
N ALA A 137 -22.61 6.90 1.66
CA ALA A 137 -23.82 7.01 0.82
C ALA A 137 -24.38 8.44 0.88
N SER A 138 -24.45 9.03 2.09
CA SER A 138 -24.86 10.43 2.27
C SER A 138 -23.92 11.41 1.55
N LYS A 139 -22.60 11.22 1.63
CA LYS A 139 -21.61 12.09 0.96
C LYS A 139 -21.64 11.98 -0.56
N LEU A 140 -21.88 10.78 -1.08
CA LEU A 140 -21.89 10.50 -2.52
C LEU A 140 -23.28 10.60 -3.15
N GLN A 141 -24.34 10.82 -2.35
CA GLN A 141 -25.74 10.78 -2.76
C GLN A 141 -26.09 9.45 -3.46
N GLU A 142 -25.50 8.36 -2.99
CA GLU A 142 -25.82 7.01 -3.46
C GLU A 142 -27.09 6.53 -2.75
N ALA A 143 -27.95 5.78 -3.44
CA ALA A 143 -29.10 5.14 -2.79
C ALA A 143 -28.58 4.21 -1.67
N ALA A 144 -29.08 4.42 -0.46
CA ALA A 144 -28.69 3.67 0.74
C ALA A 144 -29.08 2.19 0.64
#